data_AF-A0A2N1NRU6-F1
#
_entry.id   AF-A0A2N1NRU6-F1
#
_cell.length_a   1.000
_cell.length_b   1.000
_cell.length_c   1.000
_cell.angle_alpha   90.00
_cell.angle_beta   90.00
_cell.angle_gamma   90.00
#
_symmetry.space_group_name_H-M   'P 1'
#
loop_
_entity.id
_entity.type
_entity.pdbx_description
1 polymer ?
#
loop_
_entity_poly.entity_id
_entity_poly.type
_entity_poly.pdbx_seq_one_letter_code
_entity_poly.pdbx_strand_id
1 'polypeptide(L)' 'MVPDLAAFDLDHHTGKFLESEITNIIGKISSKKITALVTNNAANCVKAREIVISQFSNIIDLRCIAHFINLITKQIMGML' A
#
# COMPACT_ATOMS: atom_id res chain seq x y z
N MET A 1 -25.32 -8.12 -4.38
CA MET A 1 -24.45 -8.88 -5.28
C MET A 1 -23.69 -7.87 -6.12
N VAL A 2 -22.51 -7.45 -5.66
CA VAL A 2 -21.70 -6.44 -6.35
C VAL A 2 -20.79 -7.22 -7.30
N PRO A 3 -20.94 -7.08 -8.62
CA PRO A 3 -20.11 -7.83 -9.55
C PRO A 3 -18.70 -7.23 -9.54
N ASP A 4 -17.78 -8.10 -9.14
CA ASP A 4 -16.48 -8.28 -9.76
C ASP A 4 -15.55 -7.05 -9.86
N LEU A 5 -14.86 -6.81 -8.74
CA LEU A 5 -13.60 -6.06 -8.66
C LEU A 5 -12.43 -6.73 -9.43
N ALA A 6 -12.66 -7.81 -10.18
CA ALA A 6 -11.59 -8.65 -10.71
C ALA A 6 -11.13 -8.30 -12.14
N ALA A 7 -11.62 -7.22 -12.76
CA ALA A 7 -11.24 -6.85 -14.13
C ALA A 7 -10.85 -5.38 -14.35
N PHE A 8 -10.48 -4.61 -13.32
CA PHE A 8 -9.85 -3.30 -13.50
C PHE A 8 -8.33 -3.43 -13.44
N ASP A 9 -7.80 -3.88 -14.58
CA ASP A 9 -6.47 -3.61 -15.12
C ASP A 9 -5.25 -4.28 -14.46
N LEU A 10 -4.77 -5.36 -15.09
CA LEU A 10 -3.59 -6.13 -14.67
C LEU A 10 -2.29 -5.30 -14.72
N ASP A 11 -2.26 -4.19 -15.45
CA ASP A 11 -1.09 -3.30 -15.62
C ASP A 11 -1.05 -2.11 -14.64
N HIS A 12 -2.20 -1.66 -14.11
CA HIS A 12 -2.31 -0.63 -13.06
C HIS A 12 -1.93 -1.13 -11.67
N HIS A 13 -1.88 -2.45 -11.43
CA HIS A 13 -1.51 -2.99 -10.10
C HIS A 13 -0.04 -3.29 -9.96
N THR A 14 0.83 -2.85 -10.88
CA THR A 14 2.28 -3.03 -10.69
C THR A 14 2.78 -2.16 -9.55
N GLY A 15 3.77 -2.64 -8.79
CA GLY A 15 4.39 -1.84 -7.71
C GLY A 15 4.97 -0.50 -8.21
N LYS A 16 5.38 -0.44 -9.48
CA LYS A 16 5.85 0.79 -10.13
C LYS A 16 4.72 1.79 -10.41
N PHE A 17 3.57 1.31 -10.86
CA PHE A 17 2.41 2.18 -11.07
C PHE A 17 1.97 2.82 -9.75
N LEU A 18 1.82 2.01 -8.70
CA LEU A 18 1.45 2.48 -7.37
C LEU A 18 2.47 3.49 -6.81
N GLU A 19 3.76 3.23 -6.99
CA GLU A 19 4.81 4.17 -6.61
C GLU A 19 4.66 5.51 -7.34
N SER A 20 4.49 5.49 -8.66
CA SER A 20 4.34 6.71 -9.46
C SER A 20 3.15 7.57 -9.00
N GLU A 21 2.00 6.95 -8.76
CA GLU A 21 0.81 7.65 -8.26
C GLU A 21 1.01 8.24 -6.86
N ILE A 22 1.62 7.47 -5.94
CA ILE A 22 1.92 7.96 -4.58
C ILE A 22 2.90 9.14 -4.65
N THR A 23 3.97 9.02 -5.43
CA THR A 23 4.97 10.08 -5.61
C THR A 23 4.35 11.34 -6.21
N ASN A 24 3.44 11.21 -7.18
CA ASN A 24 2.68 12.32 -7.76
C ASN A 24 1.85 13.06 -6.70
N ILE A 25 1.14 12.32 -5.84
CA ILE A 25 0.34 12.89 -4.74
C ILE A 25 1.24 13.60 -3.71
N ILE A 26 2.36 12.97 -3.32
CA ILE A 26 3.35 13.58 -2.42
C ILE A 26 3.88 14.89 -3.01
N GLY A 27 4.17 14.93 -4.31
CA GLY A 27 4.61 16.14 -5.02
C GLY A 27 3.57 17.25 -4.98
N LYS A 28 2.29 16.93 -5.18
CA LYS A 28 1.18 17.91 -5.13
C LYS A 28 0.96 18.49 -3.74
N ILE A 29 1.14 17.69 -2.68
CA ILE A 29 0.90 18.11 -1.29
C ILE A 29 2.15 18.73 -0.64
N SER A 30 3.34 18.36 -1.14
CA SER A 30 4.66 18.46 -0.50
C SER A 30 4.91 17.39 0.56
N SER A 31 6.05 16.70 0.44
CA SER A 31 6.49 15.67 1.39
C SER A 31 6.59 16.16 2.83
N LYS A 32 6.87 17.46 3.05
CA LYS A 32 6.95 18.07 4.39
C LYS A 32 5.62 18.07 5.15
N LYS A 33 4.49 17.92 4.46
CA LYS A 33 3.14 17.89 5.05
C LYS A 33 2.61 16.48 5.26
N ILE A 34 3.39 15.46 4.88
CA ILE A 34 3.03 14.05 4.99
C ILE A 34 3.95 13.41 6.00
N THR A 35 3.36 12.82 7.06
CA THR A 35 4.12 12.19 8.13
C THR A 35 4.31 10.69 7.91
N ALA A 36 3.31 9.99 7.36
CA ALA A 36 3.34 8.54 7.22
C ALA A 36 2.62 8.06 5.96
N LEU A 37 3.13 6.96 5.41
CA LEU A 37 2.53 6.21 4.31
C LEU A 37 2.01 4.88 4.86
N VAL A 38 0.69 4.69 4.83
CA VAL A 38 0.04 3.46 5.31
C VAL A 38 -0.46 2.66 4.12
N THR A 39 0.11 1.48 3.85
CA THR A 39 -0.38 0.58 2.79
C THR A 39 -0.62 -0.84 3.28
N ASN A 40 -1.43 -1.62 2.55
CA ASN A 40 -1.65 -3.03 2.89
C ASN A 40 -0.38 -3.88 2.61
N ASN A 41 -0.39 -5.15 3.03
CA ASN A 41 0.76 -6.04 2.90
C ASN A 41 0.78 -6.83 1.58
N ALA A 42 0.04 -6.40 0.55
CA ALA A 42 0.11 -7.02 -0.77
C ALA A 42 1.47 -6.75 -1.41
N ALA A 43 1.99 -7.72 -2.18
CA ALA A 43 3.34 -7.66 -2.74
C ALA A 43 3.63 -6.38 -3.53
N ASN A 44 2.66 -5.89 -4.30
CA ASN A 44 2.82 -4.66 -5.08
C ASN A 44 2.81 -3.40 -4.20
N CYS A 45 2.00 -3.38 -3.14
CA CYS A 45 1.99 -2.29 -2.16
C CYS A 45 3.28 -2.25 -1.34
N VAL A 46 3.87 -3.42 -1.02
CA VAL A 46 5.18 -3.52 -0.36
C VAL A 46 6.26 -2.93 -1.27
N LYS A 47 6.36 -3.39 -2.52
CA LYS A 47 7.33 -2.86 -3.48
C LYS A 47 7.19 -1.36 -3.70
N ALA A 48 5.96 -0.87 -3.88
CA ALA A 48 5.69 0.54 -4.07
C ALA A 48 6.16 1.37 -2.87
N ARG A 49 5.80 0.93 -1.65
CA ARG A 49 6.15 1.61 -0.41
C ARG A 49 7.66 1.63 -0.18
N GLU A 50 8.37 0.53 -0.41
CA GLU A 50 9.84 0.47 -0.31
C GLU A 50 10.51 1.52 -1.20
N ILE A 51 10.03 1.65 -2.45
CA ILE A 51 10.58 2.64 -3.39
C ILE A 51 10.23 4.07 -2.92
N VAL A 52 8.98 4.36 -2.55
CA VAL A 52 8.57 5.70 -2.10
C VAL A 52 9.35 6.13 -0.85
N ILE A 53 9.50 5.25 0.14
CA ILE A 53 10.23 5.56 1.39
C ILE A 53 11.71 5.82 1.10
N SER A 54 12.30 5.14 0.10
CA SER A 54 13.67 5.44 -0.35
C SER A 54 13.82 6.85 -0.94
N GLN A 55 12.76 7.41 -1.53
CA GLN A 55 12.73 8.76 -2.11
C GLN A 55 12.41 9.85 -1.07
N PHE A 56 11.62 9.52 -0.04
CA PHE A 56 11.12 10.45 0.96
C PHE A 56 11.42 9.96 2.38
N SER A 57 12.67 10.11 2.81
CA SER A 57 13.14 9.65 4.13
C SER A 57 12.45 10.31 5.32
N ASN A 58 11.70 11.41 5.10
CA ASN A 58 10.92 12.10 6.12
C ASN A 58 9.53 11.46 6.36
N ILE A 59 9.12 10.48 5.55
CA ILE A 59 7.83 9.81 5.66
C ILE A 59 8.03 8.45 6.35
N ILE A 60 7.20 8.16 7.35
CA ILE A 60 7.23 6.92 8.11
C ILE A 60 6.52 5.81 7.32
N ASP A 61 7.16 4.65 7.18
CA ASP A 61 6.55 3.42 6.66
C ASP A 61 5.62 2.80 7.71
N LEU A 62 4.33 2.67 7.38
CA LEU A 62 3.35 1.94 8.19
C LEU A 62 2.59 0.90 7.37
N ARG A 63 2.31 -0.24 8.01
CA ARG A 63 1.39 -1.26 7.49
C ARG A 63 -0.03 -1.00 7.95
N CYS A 64 -1.00 -1.30 7.10
CA CYS A 64 -2.42 -1.18 7.43
C CYS A 64 -2.82 -2.15 8.56
N ILE A 65 -3.30 -1.60 9.68
CA ILE A 65 -3.70 -2.39 10.85
C ILE A 65 -4.91 -3.29 10.57
N ALA A 66 -5.87 -2.83 9.77
CA ALA A 66 -7.04 -3.62 9.42
C ALA A 66 -6.65 -4.89 8.65
N HIS A 67 -5.72 -4.75 7.69
CA HIS A 67 -5.18 -5.89 6.97
C HIS A 67 -4.38 -6.82 7.88
N PHE A 68 -3.58 -6.25 8.79
CA PHE A 68 -2.80 -7.02 9.76
C PHE A 68 -3.68 -7.86 10.70
N ILE A 69 -4.74 -7.26 11.26
CA ILE A 69 -5.71 -7.98 12.09
C ILE A 69 -6.36 -9.11 11.29
N ASN A 70 -6.80 -8.85 10.04
CA ASN A 70 -7.37 -9.88 9.19
C ASN A 70 -6.40 -11.05 8.90
N LEU A 71 -5.10 -10.77 8.72
CA LEU A 71 -4.09 -11.82 8.58
C LEU A 71 -3.95 -12.65 9.86
N ILE A 72 -3.88 -11.99 11.02
CA ILE A 72 -3.83 -12.67 12.32
C ILE A 72 -5.06 -13.54 12.52
N THR A 73 -6.26 -13.00 12.28
CA THR A 73 -7.51 -13.76 12.43
C THR A 73 -7.52 -14.98 11.54
N LYS A 74 -7.11 -14.87 10.27
CA LYS A 74 -7.00 -16.02 9.36
C LYS A 74 -5.98 -17.06 9.85
N GLN A 75 -4.85 -16.62 10.38
CA GLN A 75 -3.84 -17.53 10.93
C GLN A 75 -4.35 -18.26 12.17
N ILE A 76 -5.01 -17.57 13.10
CA ILE A 76 -5.58 -18.18 14.32
C ILE A 76 -6.72 -19.13 13.94
N MET A 77 -7.66 -18.68 13.11
CA MET A 77 -8.83 -19.47 12.72
C MET A 77 -8.49 -20.64 11.80
N GLY A 78 -7.44 -20.53 10.99
CA GLY A 78 -6.93 -21.63 10.17
C GLY A 78 -6.02 -22.62 10.91
N MET A 79 -5.74 -22.37 12.20
CA MET A 79 -4.96 -23.24 13.09
C MET A 79 -5.87 -24.07 14.02
N LEU A 80 -7.19 -23.83 13.96
CA LEU A 80 -8.26 -24.66 14.52
C LEU A 80 -8.82 -25.56 13.43
#